data_AF-A0A351X924-F1
#
_entry.id   AF-A0A351X924-F1
#
_cell.length_a   1.000
_cell.length_b   1.000
_cell.length_c   1.000
_cell.angle_alpha   90.00
_cell.angle_beta   90.00
_cell.angle_gamma   90.00
#
_symmetry.space_group_name_H-M   'P 1'
#
loop_
_entity.id
_entity.type
_entity.pdbx_description
1 polymer ?
#
loop_
_entity_poly.entity_id
_entity_poly.type
_entity_poly.pdbx_seq_one_letter_code
_entity_poly.pdbx_strand_id
1 'polypeptide(L)'
;MKKNKRRRQFYNDKDRNTSWTEEPKGRYIDFADKYALGEGQTNKYDESARNMHRDALKQIEKTKKIRKNILSVFLAVVLIATGYTLMDVYMIRHAKPAEMLISNNDGANSSMSEMTVSLASEKIESVSLDNSAMLDAVISQARNSGCNSIVFDAKRSDGTIGYQSSLAEVDTYNAMSDAGNDSTGSLKKLADNDILPVARISCYVDNVATNANPSMAVTDTNGIYKDKDGDSFLNPDSDDAYGYIRDIIRELNDCGVQVFILTGCDLPGSISSSYNDGFDVLVEKLNAEFDGKIKFLQEVRVELKGTNSESDKISETLLDEEIKSLESINDNQIYAVYSGAEHKVIYDLLSENGINNFILE
;
A
#
# COMPACT_ATOMS: atom_id res chain seq x y z
N MET A 1 93.30 -69.56 13.32
CA MET A 1 92.20 -69.05 14.17
C MET A 1 91.70 -67.70 13.63
N LYS A 2 90.52 -67.65 13.01
CA LYS A 2 89.46 -66.64 13.29
C LYS A 2 88.24 -66.91 12.38
N LYS A 3 87.08 -66.99 13.04
CA LYS A 3 85.80 -67.49 12.54
C LYS A 3 85.08 -66.47 11.64
N ASN A 4 84.31 -67.03 10.70
CA ASN A 4 83.21 -66.43 9.96
C ASN A 4 82.28 -65.55 10.82
N LYS A 5 81.84 -64.41 10.27
CA LYS A 5 80.51 -63.83 10.57
C LYS A 5 79.94 -63.20 9.30
N ARG A 6 79.14 -63.97 8.56
CA ARG A 6 78.20 -63.43 7.55
C ARG A 6 77.20 -62.54 8.27
N ARG A 7 77.21 -61.24 7.99
CA ARG A 7 76.20 -60.31 8.49
C ARG A 7 74.88 -60.64 7.80
N ARG A 8 73.87 -61.05 8.57
CA ARG A 8 72.49 -61.17 8.10
C ARG A 8 72.01 -59.76 7.76
N GLN A 9 71.60 -59.54 6.51
CA GLN A 9 70.89 -58.34 6.11
C GLN A 9 69.53 -58.38 6.82
N PHE A 10 69.38 -57.55 7.87
CA PHE A 10 68.07 -57.28 8.41
C PHE A 10 67.34 -56.34 7.44
N TYR A 11 66.03 -56.57 7.29
CA TYR A 11 65.13 -55.77 6.47
C TYR A 11 65.34 -54.27 6.73
N ASN A 12 65.36 -53.49 5.64
CA ASN A 12 65.48 -52.05 5.68
C ASN A 12 64.12 -51.47 6.08
N ASP A 13 64.02 -50.80 7.22
CA ASP A 13 62.79 -50.23 7.79
C ASP A 13 62.31 -48.96 7.06
N LYS A 14 62.35 -48.94 5.73
CA LYS A 14 62.01 -47.73 4.96
C LYS A 14 60.51 -47.42 4.95
N ASP A 15 59.66 -48.39 5.26
CA ASP A 15 58.19 -48.26 5.12
C ASP A 15 57.43 -48.44 6.46
N ARG A 16 58.09 -48.31 7.61
CA ARG A 16 57.48 -48.61 8.92
C ARG A 16 56.33 -47.69 9.35
N ASN A 17 56.09 -46.59 8.64
CA ASN A 17 55.05 -45.59 8.94
C ASN A 17 54.25 -45.14 7.70
N THR A 18 54.30 -45.87 6.58
CA THR A 18 53.41 -45.56 5.45
C THR A 18 52.01 -46.07 5.78
N SER A 19 51.13 -45.17 6.24
CA SER A 19 49.71 -45.44 6.32
C SER A 19 49.18 -45.67 4.90
N TRP A 20 48.54 -46.81 4.67
CA TRP A 20 47.84 -47.11 3.43
C TRP A 20 46.81 -45.98 3.16
N THR A 21 47.09 -45.14 2.17
CA THR A 21 46.21 -44.02 1.76
C THR A 21 45.15 -44.44 0.74
N GLU A 22 45.08 -45.73 0.39
CA GLU A 22 43.97 -46.24 -0.41
C GLU A 22 42.77 -46.46 0.50
N GLU A 23 41.66 -45.76 0.21
CA GLU A 23 40.38 -46.07 0.82
C GLU A 23 40.06 -47.56 0.56
N PRO A 24 39.76 -48.37 1.60
CA PRO A 24 39.45 -49.77 1.42
C PRO A 24 38.22 -49.91 0.52
N LYS A 25 38.45 -50.26 -0.75
CA LYS A 25 37.38 -50.57 -1.71
C LYS A 25 36.87 -51.98 -1.39
N GLY A 26 35.91 -52.05 -0.47
CA GLY A 26 35.26 -53.28 -0.09
C GLY A 26 34.18 -53.05 0.95
N ARG A 27 33.18 -53.93 0.97
CA ARG A 27 32.13 -53.91 2.00
C ARG A 27 32.73 -54.29 3.35
N TYR A 28 32.28 -53.64 4.42
CA TYR A 28 32.60 -54.04 5.80
C TYR A 28 32.10 -55.48 6.04
N ILE A 29 33.03 -56.38 6.35
CA ILE A 29 32.74 -57.78 6.69
C ILE A 29 32.63 -57.84 8.21
N ASP A 30 31.45 -58.17 8.71
CA ASP A 30 31.23 -58.35 10.15
C ASP A 30 31.87 -59.66 10.63
N PHE A 31 32.26 -59.74 11.90
CA PHE A 31 32.88 -60.95 12.48
C PHE A 31 32.02 -62.20 12.29
N ALA A 32 30.69 -62.03 12.23
CA ALA A 32 29.73 -63.10 11.97
C ALA A 32 29.83 -63.70 10.55
N ASP A 33 30.22 -62.91 9.54
CA ASP A 33 30.37 -63.39 8.16
C ASP A 33 31.54 -64.40 8.04
N LYS A 34 32.50 -64.37 8.98
CA LYS A 34 33.67 -65.27 8.99
C LYS A 34 33.34 -66.71 9.41
N TYR A 35 32.23 -66.92 10.10
CA TYR A 35 31.83 -68.23 10.66
C TYR A 35 30.58 -68.82 10.00
N ALA A 36 30.02 -68.18 8.98
CA ALA A 36 28.87 -68.69 8.25
C ALA A 36 29.18 -69.94 7.39
N LEU A 37 30.47 -70.27 7.19
CA LEU A 37 30.92 -71.42 6.42
C LEU A 37 31.73 -72.36 7.33
N GLY A 38 31.05 -73.39 7.85
CA GLY A 38 31.73 -74.56 8.37
C GLY A 38 32.32 -75.36 7.21
N GLU A 39 33.61 -75.69 7.30
CA GLU A 39 34.27 -76.59 6.34
C GLU A 39 33.52 -77.93 6.30
N GLY A 40 32.89 -78.25 5.17
CA GLY A 40 32.73 -79.65 4.76
C GLY A 40 31.33 -80.26 4.63
N GLN A 41 30.20 -79.54 4.66
CA GLN A 41 28.91 -80.12 4.24
C GLN A 41 28.02 -79.13 3.48
N THR A 42 27.90 -79.30 2.17
CA THR A 42 26.96 -78.55 1.32
C THR A 42 25.56 -79.15 1.44
N ASN A 43 24.71 -78.57 2.29
CA ASN A 43 23.28 -78.88 2.31
C ASN A 43 22.56 -78.13 1.17
N LYS A 44 21.54 -78.75 0.57
CA LYS A 44 20.74 -78.24 -0.57
C LYS A 44 20.03 -76.89 -0.29
N TYR A 45 20.09 -76.40 0.95
CA TYR A 45 19.48 -75.16 1.43
C TYR A 45 20.48 -74.01 1.66
N ASP A 46 21.79 -74.27 1.55
CA ASP A 46 22.84 -73.29 1.84
C ASP A 46 22.88 -72.16 0.78
N GLU A 47 22.65 -72.49 -0.49
CA GLU A 47 22.56 -71.50 -1.57
C GLU A 47 21.34 -70.56 -1.43
N SER A 48 20.21 -71.11 -0.97
CA SER A 48 18.98 -70.34 -0.73
C SER A 48 19.12 -69.39 0.46
N ALA A 49 19.77 -69.83 1.54
CA ALA A 49 20.05 -69.01 2.72
C ALA A 49 21.00 -67.84 2.39
N ARG A 50 22.05 -68.06 1.59
CA ARG A 50 22.96 -67.00 1.14
C ARG A 50 22.28 -65.96 0.26
N ASN A 51 21.39 -66.39 -0.64
CA ASN A 51 20.63 -65.48 -1.49
C ASN A 51 19.61 -64.65 -0.69
N MET A 52 18.88 -65.27 0.25
CA MET A 52 17.98 -64.55 1.15
C MET A 52 18.71 -63.54 2.03
N HIS A 53 19.88 -63.88 2.58
CA HIS A 53 20.68 -62.96 3.38
C HIS A 53 21.19 -61.78 2.54
N ARG A 54 21.66 -62.04 1.31
CA ARG A 54 22.11 -60.99 0.37
C ARG A 54 20.97 -60.04 -0.03
N ASP A 55 19.78 -60.57 -0.26
CA ASP A 55 18.62 -59.76 -0.63
C ASP A 55 18.08 -58.96 0.55
N ALA A 56 18.06 -59.53 1.77
CA ALA A 56 17.72 -58.80 2.99
C ALA A 56 18.67 -57.63 3.26
N LEU A 57 19.99 -57.84 3.07
CA LEU A 57 21.00 -56.79 3.22
C LEU A 57 20.83 -55.67 2.18
N LYS A 58 20.53 -56.00 0.92
CA LYS A 58 20.22 -55.01 -0.13
C LYS A 58 18.99 -54.17 0.22
N GLN A 59 17.97 -54.77 0.84
CA GLN A 59 16.78 -54.02 1.28
C GLN A 59 17.09 -53.06 2.43
N ILE A 60 17.95 -53.47 3.38
CA ILE A 60 18.41 -52.61 4.48
C ILE A 60 19.24 -51.42 3.95
N GLU A 61 20.10 -51.64 2.97
CA GLU A 61 20.89 -50.55 2.34
C GLU A 61 20.00 -49.58 1.54
N LYS A 62 19.02 -50.10 0.79
CA LYS A 62 18.04 -49.27 0.06
C LYS A 62 17.22 -48.40 1.00
N THR A 63 16.71 -48.95 2.10
CA THR A 63 15.91 -48.19 3.07
C THR A 63 16.73 -47.10 3.79
N LYS A 64 18.01 -47.37 4.12
CA LYS A 64 18.92 -46.34 4.65
C LYS A 64 19.19 -45.22 3.64
N LYS A 65 19.39 -45.55 2.37
CA LYS A 65 19.60 -44.55 1.29
C LYS A 65 18.35 -43.69 1.09
N ILE A 66 17.17 -44.30 1.08
CA ILE A 66 15.89 -43.59 0.97
C ILE A 66 15.67 -42.67 2.18
N ARG A 67 15.92 -43.14 3.42
CA ARG A 67 15.83 -42.29 4.61
C ARG A 67 16.76 -41.08 4.56
N LYS A 68 18.00 -41.26 4.09
CA LYS A 68 18.95 -40.16 3.95
C LYS A 68 18.49 -39.12 2.91
N ASN A 69 17.92 -39.57 1.79
CA ASN A 69 17.36 -38.66 0.79
C ASN A 69 16.11 -37.93 1.31
N ILE A 70 15.20 -38.63 2.01
CA ILE A 70 14.01 -38.00 2.62
C ILE A 70 14.43 -36.95 3.66
N LEU A 71 15.41 -37.24 4.50
CA LEU A 71 15.93 -36.30 5.49
C LEU A 71 16.55 -35.05 4.84
N SER A 72 17.28 -35.24 3.74
CA SER A 72 17.85 -34.14 2.95
C SER A 72 16.77 -33.23 2.35
N VAL A 73 15.70 -33.83 1.79
CA VAL A 73 14.59 -33.07 1.21
C VAL A 73 13.83 -32.32 2.30
N PHE A 74 13.58 -32.97 3.44
CA PHE A 74 12.91 -32.35 4.58
C PHE A 74 13.70 -31.15 5.13
N LEU A 75 15.02 -31.27 5.25
CA LEU A 75 15.89 -30.17 5.67
C LEU A 75 15.83 -28.98 4.70
N ALA A 76 15.79 -29.25 3.39
CA ALA A 76 15.66 -28.20 2.37
C ALA A 76 14.32 -27.45 2.48
N VAL A 77 13.21 -28.17 2.69
CA VAL A 77 11.89 -27.56 2.87
C VAL A 77 11.84 -26.68 4.12
N VAL A 78 12.44 -27.13 5.23
CA VAL A 78 12.51 -26.34 6.47
C VAL A 78 13.33 -25.06 6.27
N LEU A 79 14.45 -25.12 5.54
CA LEU A 79 15.26 -23.93 5.23
C LEU A 79 14.52 -22.93 4.33
N ILE A 80 13.76 -23.41 3.34
CA ILE A 80 12.96 -22.54 2.48
C ILE A 80 11.82 -21.88 3.29
N ALA A 81 11.10 -22.63 4.12
CA ALA A 81 10.01 -22.10 4.94
C ALA A 81 10.49 -21.09 6.00
N THR A 82 11.62 -21.38 6.65
CA THR A 82 12.23 -20.44 7.62
C THR A 82 12.79 -19.21 6.93
N GLY A 83 13.40 -19.35 5.74
CA GLY A 83 13.83 -18.22 4.93
C GLY A 83 12.67 -17.33 4.48
N TYR A 84 11.55 -17.91 4.07
CA TYR A 84 10.37 -17.17 3.63
C TYR A 84 9.74 -16.38 4.79
N THR A 85 9.56 -17.02 5.95
CA THR A 85 9.00 -16.35 7.14
C THR A 85 9.91 -15.25 7.70
N LEU A 86 11.23 -15.43 7.67
CA LEU A 86 12.18 -14.39 8.07
C LEU A 86 12.20 -13.21 7.08
N MET A 87 12.08 -13.47 5.79
CA MET A 87 12.00 -12.42 4.77
C MET A 87 10.71 -11.61 4.91
N ASP A 88 9.57 -12.26 5.18
CA ASP A 88 8.29 -11.56 5.43
C ASP A 88 8.38 -10.63 6.64
N VAL A 89 8.96 -11.11 7.75
CA VAL A 89 9.15 -10.30 8.96
C VAL A 89 10.16 -9.17 8.72
N TYR A 90 11.20 -9.43 7.92
CA TYR A 90 12.18 -8.40 7.53
C TYR A 90 11.52 -7.34 6.65
N MET A 91 10.70 -7.74 5.68
CA MET A 91 9.92 -6.86 4.82
C MET A 91 8.92 -6.03 5.62
N ILE A 92 8.26 -6.58 6.65
CA ILE A 92 7.34 -5.79 7.50
C ILE A 92 8.10 -4.79 8.38
N ARG A 93 9.32 -5.11 8.84
CA ARG A 93 10.15 -4.20 9.65
C ARG A 93 10.92 -3.16 8.83
N HIS A 94 11.18 -3.46 7.56
CA HIS A 94 11.87 -2.57 6.62
C HIS A 94 10.95 -2.06 5.52
N ALA A 95 9.65 -2.32 5.61
CA ALA A 95 8.63 -1.65 4.83
C ALA A 95 8.76 -0.18 5.19
N LYS A 96 9.21 0.59 4.21
CA LYS A 96 9.32 2.03 4.34
C LYS A 96 7.90 2.54 4.55
N PRO A 97 7.63 3.32 5.60
CA PRO A 97 6.31 3.92 5.79
C PRO A 97 5.97 4.78 4.56
N ALA A 98 4.68 5.04 4.35
CA ALA A 98 4.11 5.89 3.27
C ALA A 98 4.80 7.27 3.07
N GLU A 99 5.69 7.66 3.98
CA GLU A 99 6.60 8.81 3.94
C GLU A 99 7.58 8.84 2.74
N MET A 100 7.68 7.79 1.89
CA MET A 100 8.53 7.81 0.68
C MET A 100 7.76 8.05 -0.64
N LEU A 101 6.41 8.00 -0.66
CA LEU A 101 5.65 8.55 -1.80
C LEU A 101 5.84 10.07 -1.91
N ILE A 102 6.25 10.67 -0.81
CA ILE A 102 6.85 11.98 -0.68
C ILE A 102 8.32 11.87 -1.13
N SER A 103 8.66 12.53 -2.25
CA SER A 103 10.05 12.65 -2.70
C SER A 103 10.86 13.42 -1.66
N ASN A 104 11.56 12.70 -0.77
CA ASN A 104 12.54 13.27 0.14
C ASN A 104 13.73 13.82 -0.66
N ASN A 105 13.69 15.11 -0.96
CA ASN A 105 14.89 15.86 -1.29
C ASN A 105 15.19 16.82 -0.14
N ASP A 106 16.30 16.52 0.53
CA ASP A 106 16.96 17.29 1.59
C ASP A 106 16.29 17.38 2.97
N GLY A 107 16.99 16.78 3.94
CA GLY A 107 16.61 16.80 5.34
C GLY A 107 16.83 18.17 5.98
N ALA A 108 15.76 18.75 6.49
CA ALA A 108 15.69 19.55 7.72
C ALA A 108 14.26 20.09 7.86
N ASN A 109 13.46 19.53 8.76
CA ASN A 109 12.28 20.17 9.35
C ASN A 109 11.33 20.88 8.34
N SER A 110 11.08 20.30 7.17
CA SER A 110 10.17 20.85 6.16
C SER A 110 8.73 20.57 6.58
N SER A 111 7.93 21.62 6.75
CA SER A 111 6.50 21.45 7.03
C SER A 111 5.80 20.82 5.81
N MET A 112 4.87 19.89 6.04
CA MET A 112 4.10 19.18 5.01
C MET A 112 3.38 20.13 4.05
N SER A 113 3.01 21.34 4.50
CA SER A 113 2.34 22.34 3.68
C SER A 113 3.19 22.84 2.50
N GLU A 114 4.53 22.81 2.60
CA GLU A 114 5.46 23.26 1.56
C GLU A 114 5.89 22.15 0.60
N MET A 115 5.46 20.91 0.86
CA MET A 115 5.86 19.76 0.08
C MET A 115 5.11 19.68 -1.26
N THR A 116 5.84 19.37 -2.33
CA THR A 116 5.24 18.98 -3.61
C THR A 116 4.77 17.54 -3.49
N VAL A 117 3.45 17.34 -3.49
CA VAL A 117 2.84 16.00 -3.51
C VAL A 117 2.58 15.62 -4.96
N SER A 118 2.89 14.36 -5.31
CA SER A 118 2.50 13.73 -6.58
C SER A 118 1.24 12.91 -6.31
N LEU A 119 0.08 13.45 -6.63
CA LEU A 119 -1.20 12.88 -6.25
C LEU A 119 -1.97 12.37 -7.48
N ALA A 120 -1.86 11.07 -7.76
CA ALA A 120 -2.70 10.39 -8.74
C ALA A 120 -3.83 9.69 -7.98
N SER A 121 -4.97 10.38 -7.89
CA SER A 121 -6.10 10.00 -7.05
C SER A 121 -7.27 9.45 -7.84
N GLU A 122 -7.96 8.49 -7.24
CA GLU A 122 -9.29 8.06 -7.68
C GLU A 122 -10.33 8.52 -6.66
N LYS A 123 -11.41 9.15 -7.13
CA LYS A 123 -12.53 9.53 -6.27
C LYS A 123 -13.38 8.31 -5.98
N ILE A 124 -13.78 8.16 -4.72
CA ILE A 124 -14.73 7.14 -4.28
C ILE A 124 -15.90 7.76 -3.53
N GLU A 125 -17.03 7.08 -3.56
CA GLU A 125 -18.15 7.41 -2.69
C GLU A 125 -17.80 7.09 -1.23
N SER A 126 -18.17 7.98 -0.32
CA SER A 126 -17.83 7.85 1.11
C SER A 126 -18.43 6.61 1.78
N VAL A 127 -19.55 6.08 1.26
CA VAL A 127 -20.13 4.79 1.69
C VAL A 127 -19.21 3.60 1.40
N SER A 128 -18.38 3.70 0.36
CA SER A 128 -17.41 2.65 0.00
C SER A 128 -16.22 2.59 0.96
N LEU A 129 -16.07 3.59 1.85
CA LEU A 129 -15.16 3.54 3.00
C LEU A 129 -15.74 2.79 4.20
N ASP A 130 -16.64 1.84 3.96
CA ASP A 130 -16.99 0.85 4.98
C ASP A 130 -15.89 -0.21 5.02
N ASN A 131 -15.31 -0.47 6.20
CA ASN A 131 -14.16 -1.36 6.44
C ASN A 131 -14.54 -2.84 6.22
N SER A 132 -14.96 -3.16 5.01
CA SER A 132 -15.57 -4.40 4.58
C SER A 132 -15.08 -4.75 3.17
N ALA A 133 -15.79 -5.64 2.48
CA ALA A 133 -15.42 -6.09 1.14
C ALA A 133 -15.40 -4.97 0.09
N MET A 134 -16.18 -3.89 0.32
CA MET A 134 -16.19 -2.72 -0.56
C MET A 134 -14.84 -2.00 -0.56
N LEU A 135 -14.24 -1.81 0.61
CA LEU A 135 -12.92 -1.19 0.73
C LEU A 135 -11.83 -2.04 0.07
N ASP A 136 -11.90 -3.36 0.17
CA ASP A 136 -10.94 -4.25 -0.51
C ASP A 136 -11.05 -4.14 -2.05
N ALA A 137 -12.27 -3.96 -2.57
CA ALA A 137 -12.49 -3.71 -3.98
C ALA A 137 -11.91 -2.36 -4.42
N VAL A 138 -12.15 -1.30 -3.64
CA VAL A 138 -11.57 0.04 -3.85
C VAL A 138 -10.04 0.01 -3.86
N ILE A 139 -9.41 -0.65 -2.88
CA ILE A 139 -7.95 -0.80 -2.81
C ILE A 139 -7.42 -1.53 -4.05
N SER A 140 -8.14 -2.57 -4.49
CA SER A 140 -7.77 -3.33 -5.70
C SER A 140 -7.93 -2.50 -6.97
N GLN A 141 -8.97 -1.68 -7.06
CA GLN A 141 -9.23 -0.77 -8.17
C GLN A 141 -8.15 0.30 -8.28
N ALA A 142 -7.84 1.00 -7.18
CA ALA A 142 -6.77 2.00 -7.16
C ALA A 142 -5.43 1.41 -7.62
N ARG A 143 -5.09 0.18 -7.17
CA ARG A 143 -3.89 -0.54 -7.61
C ARG A 143 -3.91 -0.92 -9.09
N ASN A 144 -5.06 -1.31 -9.63
CA ASN A 144 -5.22 -1.67 -11.04
C ASN A 144 -5.12 -0.45 -11.96
N SER A 145 -5.63 0.69 -11.50
CA SER A 145 -5.57 1.98 -12.19
C SER A 145 -4.18 2.65 -12.08
N GLY A 146 -3.33 2.20 -11.15
CA GLY A 146 -2.02 2.81 -10.89
C GLY A 146 -2.07 4.02 -9.95
N CYS A 147 -3.23 4.33 -9.38
CA CYS A 147 -3.43 5.44 -8.45
C CYS A 147 -2.71 5.16 -7.12
N ASN A 148 -2.09 6.20 -6.57
CA ASN A 148 -1.35 6.13 -5.31
C ASN A 148 -2.15 6.69 -4.11
N SER A 149 -3.33 7.22 -4.39
CA SER A 149 -4.16 7.94 -3.45
C SER A 149 -5.64 7.76 -3.77
N ILE A 150 -6.47 7.97 -2.75
CA ILE A 150 -7.93 7.90 -2.86
C ILE A 150 -8.50 9.18 -2.27
N VAL A 151 -9.40 9.80 -3.02
CA VAL A 151 -10.15 10.97 -2.57
C VAL A 151 -11.55 10.55 -2.17
N PHE A 152 -11.97 10.95 -0.98
CA PHE A 152 -13.35 10.80 -0.55
C PHE A 152 -13.93 12.15 -0.13
N ASP A 153 -15.22 12.33 -0.39
CA ASP A 153 -15.92 13.54 0.05
C ASP A 153 -16.21 13.41 1.56
N ALA A 154 -15.40 14.09 2.37
CA ALA A 154 -15.56 14.14 3.82
C ALA A 154 -16.67 15.12 4.20
N LYS A 155 -16.76 16.25 3.49
CA LYS A 155 -17.88 17.19 3.54
C LYS A 155 -18.28 17.57 2.11
N ARG A 156 -19.53 17.28 1.74
CA ARG A 156 -20.09 17.52 0.42
C ARG A 156 -20.62 18.96 0.28
N SER A 157 -20.85 19.39 -0.96
CA SER A 157 -21.37 20.74 -1.25
C SER A 157 -22.78 20.99 -0.72
N ASP A 158 -23.57 19.93 -0.50
CA ASP A 158 -24.88 20.03 0.16
C ASP A 158 -24.78 20.25 1.68
N GLY A 159 -23.58 20.21 2.26
CA GLY A 159 -23.34 20.35 3.70
C GLY A 159 -23.34 19.02 4.46
N THR A 160 -23.53 17.88 3.79
CA THR A 160 -23.51 16.57 4.45
C THR A 160 -22.08 16.08 4.70
N ILE A 161 -21.92 15.33 5.79
CA ILE A 161 -20.66 14.73 6.24
C ILE A 161 -20.65 13.26 5.81
N GLY A 162 -19.63 12.88 5.03
CA GLY A 162 -19.49 11.55 4.42
C GLY A 162 -18.72 10.54 5.26
N TYR A 163 -18.42 10.84 6.51
CA TYR A 163 -17.71 9.92 7.41
C TYR A 163 -18.35 9.91 8.79
N GLN A 164 -18.04 8.89 9.58
CA GLN A 164 -18.54 8.77 10.94
C GLN A 164 -17.82 9.77 11.87
N SER A 165 -18.37 10.99 11.96
CA SER A 165 -17.85 12.05 12.83
C SER A 165 -18.29 11.85 14.28
N SER A 166 -17.46 12.29 15.22
CA SER A 166 -17.73 12.38 16.65
C SER A 166 -17.97 13.82 17.12
N LEU A 167 -17.99 14.79 16.21
CA LEU A 167 -18.24 16.20 16.51
C LEU A 167 -19.69 16.41 16.96
N ALA A 168 -19.87 17.09 18.09
CA ALA A 168 -21.19 17.36 18.66
C ALA A 168 -22.08 18.21 17.73
N GLU A 169 -21.47 19.11 16.95
CA GLU A 169 -22.16 19.98 15.99
C GLU A 169 -22.73 19.17 14.82
N VAL A 170 -21.95 18.22 14.29
CA VAL A 170 -22.36 17.32 13.21
C VAL A 170 -23.57 16.46 13.62
N ASP A 171 -23.55 15.94 14.85
CA ASP A 171 -24.68 15.20 15.43
C ASP A 171 -25.89 16.12 15.66
N THR A 172 -25.69 17.31 16.23
CA THR A 172 -26.75 18.29 16.49
C THR A 172 -27.44 18.75 15.21
N TYR A 173 -26.69 18.93 14.13
CA TYR A 173 -27.21 19.36 12.82
C TYR A 173 -27.76 18.20 12.00
N ASN A 174 -27.59 16.95 12.47
CA ASN A 174 -27.92 15.73 11.73
C ASN A 174 -27.30 15.75 10.32
N ALA A 175 -26.03 16.13 10.24
CA ALA A 175 -25.32 16.37 8.99
C ALA A 175 -24.70 15.11 8.37
N MET A 176 -24.63 13.99 9.09
CA MET A 176 -24.08 12.74 8.57
C MET A 176 -25.00 12.12 7.51
N SER A 177 -24.44 11.76 6.35
CA SER A 177 -25.17 11.09 5.27
C SER A 177 -24.25 10.16 4.47
N ASP A 178 -24.74 8.95 4.19
CA ASP A 178 -24.02 7.91 3.42
C ASP A 178 -22.56 7.72 3.89
N ALA A 179 -22.37 7.75 5.21
CA ALA A 179 -21.09 7.49 5.85
C ALA A 179 -20.89 5.97 6.04
N GLY A 180 -19.70 5.46 5.69
CA GLY A 180 -19.31 4.09 6.03
C GLY A 180 -19.27 3.88 7.56
N ASN A 181 -19.62 2.68 8.04
CA ASN A 181 -19.79 2.44 9.48
C ASN A 181 -18.48 2.55 10.28
N ASP A 182 -17.34 2.34 9.64
CA ASP A 182 -16.01 2.39 10.24
C ASP A 182 -15.05 3.20 9.34
N SER A 183 -15.35 4.49 9.14
CA SER A 183 -14.53 5.36 8.30
C SER A 183 -13.08 5.44 8.81
N THR A 184 -12.87 5.52 10.13
CA THR A 184 -11.52 5.60 10.72
C THR A 184 -10.71 4.32 10.49
N GLY A 185 -11.31 3.14 10.67
CA GLY A 185 -10.65 1.87 10.37
C GLY A 185 -10.31 1.74 8.88
N SER A 186 -11.18 2.25 8.01
CA SER A 186 -10.95 2.29 6.56
C SER A 186 -9.77 3.17 6.17
N LEU A 187 -9.68 4.38 6.71
CA LEU A 187 -8.55 5.29 6.47
C LEU A 187 -7.21 4.67 6.88
N LYS A 188 -7.20 3.98 8.02
CA LYS A 188 -6.02 3.24 8.47
C LYS A 188 -5.65 2.10 7.53
N LYS A 189 -6.65 1.32 7.07
CA LYS A 189 -6.41 0.21 6.14
C LYS A 189 -5.88 0.69 4.79
N LEU A 190 -6.31 1.87 4.32
CA LEU A 190 -5.75 2.51 3.12
C LEU A 190 -4.27 2.82 3.32
N ALA A 191 -3.92 3.48 4.43
CA ALA A 191 -2.54 3.79 4.77
C ALA A 191 -1.67 2.53 4.91
N ASP A 192 -2.17 1.47 5.53
CA ASP A 192 -1.48 0.17 5.66
C ASP A 192 -1.26 -0.54 4.30
N ASN A 193 -1.97 -0.11 3.24
CA ASN A 193 -1.87 -0.65 1.89
C ASN A 193 -1.08 0.25 0.93
N ASP A 194 -0.34 1.23 1.46
CA ASP A 194 0.41 2.25 0.73
C ASP A 194 -0.45 3.13 -0.19
N ILE A 195 -1.73 3.32 0.17
CA ILE A 195 -2.64 4.24 -0.51
C ILE A 195 -2.89 5.44 0.40
N LEU A 196 -2.59 6.64 -0.10
CA LEU A 196 -2.78 7.86 0.67
C LEU A 196 -4.27 8.27 0.69
N PRO A 197 -4.93 8.32 1.86
CA PRO A 197 -6.28 8.87 1.94
C PRO A 197 -6.24 10.39 1.88
N VAL A 198 -7.11 10.97 1.06
CA VAL A 198 -7.24 12.41 0.85
C VAL A 198 -8.69 12.82 1.08
N ALA A 199 -8.91 13.79 1.97
CA ALA A 199 -10.24 14.26 2.29
C ALA A 199 -10.60 15.50 1.45
N ARG A 200 -11.70 15.42 0.71
CA ARG A 200 -12.30 16.56 0.03
C ARG A 200 -13.36 17.22 0.91
N ILE A 201 -13.24 18.54 1.07
CA ILE A 201 -14.07 19.33 1.99
C ILE A 201 -14.64 20.54 1.24
N SER A 202 -15.96 20.60 1.14
CA SER A 202 -16.68 21.83 0.82
C SER A 202 -16.60 22.80 1.99
N CYS A 203 -15.94 23.94 1.78
CA CYS A 203 -15.66 24.92 2.82
C CYS A 203 -16.90 25.76 3.13
N TYR A 204 -17.20 26.75 2.27
CA TYR A 204 -18.28 27.70 2.54
C TYR A 204 -19.63 27.25 2.01
N VAL A 205 -19.74 26.38 1.01
CA VAL A 205 -21.04 25.87 0.55
C VAL A 205 -21.55 24.81 1.52
N ASP A 206 -22.64 25.12 2.24
CA ASP A 206 -23.23 24.24 3.25
C ASP A 206 -24.70 24.58 3.50
N ASN A 207 -25.61 23.67 3.16
CA ASN A 207 -27.04 23.84 3.39
C ASN A 207 -27.50 23.31 4.74
N VAL A 208 -26.74 22.45 5.41
CA VAL A 208 -27.16 21.81 6.66
C VAL A 208 -26.82 22.71 7.84
N ALA A 209 -25.56 23.12 7.96
CA ALA A 209 -25.07 23.90 9.08
C ALA A 209 -25.67 25.31 9.10
N THR A 210 -25.83 25.96 7.93
CA THR A 210 -26.45 27.29 7.82
C THR A 210 -27.92 27.28 8.24
N ASN A 211 -28.66 26.21 7.94
CA ASN A 211 -30.06 26.06 8.35
C ASN A 211 -30.17 25.73 9.85
N ALA A 212 -29.28 24.89 10.37
CA ALA A 212 -29.28 24.51 11.78
C ALA A 212 -28.81 25.65 12.69
N ASN A 213 -27.84 26.44 12.23
CA ASN A 213 -27.34 27.62 12.91
C ASN A 213 -27.25 28.83 11.97
N PRO A 214 -28.31 29.66 11.87
CA PRO A 214 -28.31 30.83 11.01
C PRO A 214 -27.24 31.90 11.33
N SER A 215 -26.62 31.89 12.51
CA SER A 215 -25.58 32.88 12.87
C SER A 215 -24.27 32.65 12.14
N MET A 216 -24.00 31.43 11.67
CA MET A 216 -22.82 31.10 10.87
C MET A 216 -23.06 31.28 9.37
N ALA A 217 -24.26 31.65 8.93
CA ALA A 217 -24.59 31.81 7.52
C ALA A 217 -24.30 33.23 7.01
N VAL A 218 -23.98 33.34 5.72
CA VAL A 218 -24.05 34.61 5.00
C VAL A 218 -25.51 35.08 4.97
N THR A 219 -25.71 36.36 5.26
CA THR A 219 -27.04 36.97 5.27
C THR A 219 -27.16 38.05 4.22
N ASP A 220 -28.37 38.21 3.71
CA ASP A 220 -28.83 39.31 2.87
C ASP A 220 -30.06 39.96 3.53
N THR A 221 -30.59 41.01 2.90
CA THR A 221 -31.74 41.82 3.31
C THR A 221 -32.97 41.00 3.71
N ASN A 222 -33.12 39.77 3.18
CA ASN A 222 -34.26 38.89 3.42
C ASN A 222 -33.99 37.69 4.36
N GLY A 223 -32.80 37.61 4.98
CA GLY A 223 -32.40 36.48 5.83
C GLY A 223 -31.15 35.77 5.32
N ILE A 224 -31.11 34.43 5.41
CA ILE A 224 -30.00 33.63 4.87
C ILE A 224 -29.89 33.85 3.37
N TYR A 225 -28.70 34.19 2.90
CA TYR A 225 -28.42 34.32 1.48
C TYR A 225 -28.50 32.95 0.81
N LYS A 226 -29.15 32.90 -0.35
CA LYS A 226 -29.18 31.74 -1.23
C LYS A 226 -28.81 32.14 -2.64
N ASP A 227 -28.05 31.31 -3.32
CA ASP A 227 -27.76 31.52 -4.73
C ASP A 227 -28.91 31.07 -5.64
N LYS A 228 -28.64 30.98 -6.95
CA LYS A 228 -29.62 30.57 -7.96
C LYS A 228 -29.98 29.09 -7.89
N ASP A 229 -29.06 28.27 -7.41
CA ASP A 229 -29.21 26.83 -7.30
C ASP A 229 -29.85 26.43 -5.96
N GLY A 230 -29.98 27.40 -5.05
CA GLY A 230 -30.64 27.26 -3.75
C GLY A 230 -29.67 26.98 -2.62
N ASP A 231 -28.37 27.03 -2.92
CA ASP A 231 -27.29 26.79 -1.98
C ASP A 231 -27.08 28.00 -1.07
N SER A 232 -26.77 27.68 0.19
CA SER A 232 -26.47 28.62 1.25
C SER A 232 -25.02 28.48 1.67
N PHE A 233 -24.47 29.58 2.18
CA PHE A 233 -23.04 29.72 2.38
C PHE A 233 -22.75 30.06 3.84
N LEU A 234 -21.73 29.42 4.40
CA LEU A 234 -21.12 29.80 5.67
C LEU A 234 -20.40 31.15 5.51
N ASN A 235 -20.45 31.94 6.56
CA ASN A 235 -19.85 33.26 6.62
C ASN A 235 -18.34 33.14 6.90
N PRO A 236 -17.44 33.53 5.96
CA PRO A 236 -15.98 33.48 6.15
C PRO A 236 -15.44 34.31 7.32
N ASP A 237 -16.20 35.34 7.72
CA ASP A 237 -15.84 36.24 8.82
C ASP A 237 -16.37 35.76 10.18
N SER A 238 -17.14 34.67 10.21
CA SER A 238 -17.65 34.08 11.45
C SER A 238 -16.65 33.11 12.05
N ASP A 239 -16.25 33.36 13.30
CA ASP A 239 -15.39 32.46 14.06
C ASP A 239 -16.05 31.07 14.27
N ASP A 240 -17.39 31.02 14.37
CA ASP A 240 -18.14 29.77 14.50
C ASP A 240 -18.06 28.95 13.19
N ALA A 241 -18.18 29.62 12.04
CA ALA A 241 -18.07 28.96 10.74
C ALA A 241 -16.66 28.42 10.48
N TYR A 242 -15.64 29.23 10.78
CA TYR A 242 -14.24 28.79 10.72
C TYR A 242 -13.98 27.64 11.69
N GLY A 243 -14.48 27.74 12.93
CA GLY A 243 -14.36 26.72 13.96
C GLY A 243 -14.91 25.38 13.50
N TYR A 244 -16.09 25.37 12.87
CA TYR A 244 -16.70 24.16 12.32
C TYR A 244 -15.84 23.48 11.25
N ILE A 245 -15.38 24.24 10.23
CA ILE A 245 -14.52 23.70 9.15
C ILE A 245 -13.21 23.15 9.74
N ARG A 246 -12.61 23.92 10.64
CA ARG A 246 -11.36 23.55 11.31
C ARG A 246 -11.51 22.28 12.15
N ASP A 247 -12.61 22.15 12.89
CA ASP A 247 -12.82 21.02 13.79
C ASP A 247 -13.03 19.72 12.99
N ILE A 248 -13.68 19.78 11.83
CA ILE A 248 -13.74 18.68 10.84
C ILE A 248 -12.34 18.29 10.35
N ILE A 249 -11.52 19.27 9.94
CA ILE A 249 -10.14 19.00 9.48
C ILE A 249 -9.31 18.37 10.60
N ARG A 250 -9.45 18.87 11.84
CA ARG A 250 -8.73 18.34 13.00
C ARG A 250 -9.10 16.88 13.28
N GLU A 251 -10.39 16.55 13.26
CA GLU A 251 -10.86 15.19 13.47
C GLU A 251 -10.30 14.22 12.41
N LEU A 252 -10.31 14.62 11.13
CA LEU A 252 -9.77 13.82 10.04
C LEU A 252 -8.25 13.68 10.12
N ASN A 253 -7.55 14.73 10.53
CA ASN A 253 -6.11 14.70 10.77
C ASN A 253 -5.74 13.75 11.92
N ASP A 254 -6.51 13.76 13.00
CA ASP A 254 -6.34 12.82 14.12
C ASP A 254 -6.61 11.37 13.69
N CYS A 255 -7.45 11.16 12.68
CA CYS A 255 -7.68 9.87 12.02
C CYS A 255 -6.57 9.45 11.03
N GLY A 256 -5.60 10.33 10.73
CA GLY A 256 -4.43 10.06 9.89
C GLY A 256 -4.45 10.70 8.49
N VAL A 257 -5.45 11.53 8.16
CA VAL A 257 -5.48 12.27 6.89
C VAL A 257 -4.53 13.46 6.94
N GLN A 258 -3.61 13.57 5.98
CA GLN A 258 -2.59 14.63 5.94
C GLN A 258 -2.74 15.59 4.74
N VAL A 259 -3.53 15.19 3.73
CA VAL A 259 -3.78 15.97 2.52
C VAL A 259 -5.27 16.23 2.42
N PHE A 260 -5.62 17.49 2.24
CA PHE A 260 -7.00 17.96 2.15
C PHE A 260 -7.20 18.77 0.88
N ILE A 261 -8.32 18.51 0.21
CA ILE A 261 -8.73 19.24 -0.99
C ILE A 261 -9.88 20.15 -0.57
N LEU A 262 -9.63 21.45 -0.61
CA LEU A 262 -10.61 22.46 -0.22
C LEU A 262 -11.35 22.95 -1.46
N THR A 263 -12.68 22.91 -1.39
CA THR A 263 -13.57 23.30 -2.48
C THR A 263 -14.57 24.34 -1.95
N GLY A 264 -15.15 25.14 -2.84
CA GLY A 264 -16.10 26.18 -2.44
C GLY A 264 -15.52 27.18 -1.43
N CYS A 265 -14.25 27.58 -1.64
CA CYS A 265 -13.56 28.58 -0.81
C CYS A 265 -13.90 30.02 -1.22
N ASP A 266 -14.49 30.20 -2.39
CA ASP A 266 -14.91 31.51 -2.90
C ASP A 266 -16.44 31.59 -2.84
N LEU A 267 -16.95 32.70 -2.31
CA LEU A 267 -18.37 33.01 -2.34
C LEU A 267 -18.77 33.46 -3.76
N PRO A 268 -20.07 33.41 -4.09
CA PRO A 268 -20.58 34.00 -5.31
C PRO A 268 -20.17 35.48 -5.44
N GLY A 269 -19.75 35.89 -6.64
CA GLY A 269 -19.26 37.26 -6.88
C GLY A 269 -20.26 38.38 -6.58
N SER A 270 -21.55 38.06 -6.41
CA SER A 270 -22.58 38.98 -5.92
C SER A 270 -22.35 39.45 -4.48
N ILE A 271 -21.72 38.60 -3.65
CA ILE A 271 -21.56 38.83 -2.20
C ILE A 271 -20.10 38.77 -1.73
N SER A 272 -19.22 38.09 -2.47
CA SER A 272 -17.79 37.90 -2.13
C SER A 272 -17.10 39.19 -1.67
N SER A 273 -17.32 40.31 -2.37
CA SER A 273 -16.73 41.62 -2.02
C SER A 273 -17.01 42.15 -0.60
N SER A 274 -18.01 41.60 0.10
CA SER A 274 -18.39 42.02 1.47
C SER A 274 -17.79 41.13 2.56
N TYR A 275 -17.10 40.05 2.20
CA TYR A 275 -16.57 39.04 3.11
C TYR A 275 -15.10 38.75 2.81
N ASN A 276 -14.36 38.20 3.79
CA ASN A 276 -12.99 37.75 3.55
C ASN A 276 -12.97 36.27 3.12
N ASP A 277 -13.51 35.98 1.94
CA ASP A 277 -13.43 34.67 1.28
C ASP A 277 -12.11 34.48 0.52
N GLY A 278 -11.90 33.27 0.02
CA GLY A 278 -10.70 32.91 -0.73
C GLY A 278 -9.96 31.72 -0.14
N PHE A 279 -9.42 30.89 -1.03
CA PHE A 279 -8.57 29.75 -0.67
C PHE A 279 -7.35 30.19 0.15
N ASP A 280 -6.62 31.21 -0.31
CA ASP A 280 -5.40 31.67 0.35
C ASP A 280 -5.65 32.16 1.78
N VAL A 281 -6.75 32.89 1.98
CA VAL A 281 -7.15 33.43 3.30
C VAL A 281 -7.48 32.30 4.28
N LEU A 282 -8.23 31.30 3.83
CA LEU A 282 -8.60 30.15 4.65
C LEU A 282 -7.37 29.30 4.99
N VAL A 283 -6.53 29.02 3.99
CA VAL A 283 -5.33 28.20 4.14
C VAL A 283 -4.31 28.88 5.05
N GLU A 284 -4.16 30.21 5.01
CA GLU A 284 -3.29 30.94 5.94
C GLU A 284 -3.74 30.73 7.39
N LYS A 285 -5.04 30.88 7.68
CA LYS A 285 -5.61 30.63 9.01
C LYS A 285 -5.40 29.18 9.47
N LEU A 286 -5.68 28.21 8.60
CA LEU A 286 -5.54 26.79 8.91
C LEU A 286 -4.06 26.42 9.13
N ASN A 287 -3.15 26.87 8.27
CA ASN A 287 -1.72 26.57 8.40
C ASN A 287 -1.13 27.12 9.70
N ALA A 288 -1.57 28.30 10.15
CA ALA A 288 -1.16 28.87 11.42
C ALA A 288 -1.55 27.99 12.62
N GLU A 289 -2.64 27.23 12.51
CA GLU A 289 -3.12 26.36 13.58
C GLU A 289 -2.55 24.93 13.52
N PHE A 290 -2.36 24.39 12.32
CA PHE A 290 -1.83 23.04 12.12
C PHE A 290 -0.29 22.98 12.02
N ASP A 291 0.42 24.11 12.21
CA ASP A 291 1.89 24.20 12.20
C ASP A 291 2.51 23.60 10.93
N GLY A 292 1.82 23.78 9.79
CA GLY A 292 2.22 23.24 8.49
C GLY A 292 2.28 21.71 8.41
N LYS A 293 1.69 20.96 9.35
CA LYS A 293 1.65 19.48 9.33
C LYS A 293 0.73 18.89 8.27
N ILE A 294 -0.11 19.73 7.67
CA ILE A 294 -1.16 19.36 6.74
C ILE A 294 -0.91 20.07 5.41
N LYS A 295 -1.21 19.38 4.30
CA LYS A 295 -1.22 19.98 2.96
C LYS A 295 -2.65 20.30 2.53
N PHE A 296 -2.88 21.52 2.09
CA PHE A 296 -4.14 21.95 1.46
C PHE A 296 -3.94 22.12 -0.03
N LEU A 297 -4.89 21.61 -0.81
CA LEU A 297 -4.93 21.72 -2.27
C LEU A 297 -6.26 22.32 -2.70
N GLN A 298 -6.23 23.11 -3.77
CA GLN A 298 -7.42 23.64 -4.44
C GLN A 298 -7.71 22.83 -5.69
N GLU A 299 -8.97 22.43 -5.88
CA GLU A 299 -9.35 21.71 -7.10
C GLU A 299 -9.56 22.66 -8.28
N VAL A 300 -9.12 22.22 -9.46
CA VAL A 300 -9.38 22.86 -10.75
C VAL A 300 -10.16 21.86 -11.60
N ARG A 301 -11.44 22.13 -11.83
CA ARG A 301 -12.31 21.21 -12.60
C ARG A 301 -11.96 21.24 -14.08
N VAL A 302 -11.83 20.05 -14.67
CA VAL A 302 -11.56 19.83 -16.08
C VAL A 302 -12.52 18.75 -16.59
N GLU A 303 -13.25 19.04 -17.66
CA GLU A 303 -14.12 18.07 -18.33
C GLU A 303 -13.45 17.61 -19.63
N LEU A 304 -13.11 16.33 -19.73
CA LEU A 304 -12.52 15.71 -20.92
C LEU A 304 -13.57 14.90 -21.67
N LYS A 305 -13.93 15.38 -22.86
CA LYS A 305 -15.02 14.79 -23.65
C LYS A 305 -14.48 13.75 -24.62
N GLY A 306 -13.31 13.98 -25.21
CA GLY A 306 -12.68 13.04 -26.12
C GLY A 306 -13.54 12.61 -27.31
N THR A 307 -14.56 13.41 -27.66
CA THR A 307 -15.54 13.12 -28.71
C THR A 307 -15.46 14.18 -29.80
N ASN A 308 -15.58 13.75 -31.06
CA ASN A 308 -15.89 14.66 -32.15
C ASN A 308 -17.41 14.86 -32.17
N SER A 309 -17.88 16.07 -32.48
CA SER A 309 -19.30 16.47 -32.50
C SER A 309 -20.24 15.63 -33.40
N GLU A 310 -19.74 14.58 -34.06
CA GLU A 310 -20.46 13.67 -34.96
C GLU A 310 -20.39 12.18 -34.57
N SER A 311 -19.66 11.80 -33.51
CA SER A 311 -19.64 10.41 -33.03
C SER A 311 -19.53 10.30 -31.51
N ASP A 312 -20.45 9.59 -30.87
CA ASP A 312 -20.44 9.27 -29.42
C ASP A 312 -19.32 8.28 -29.01
N LYS A 313 -18.32 8.05 -29.88
CA LYS A 313 -17.16 7.21 -29.55
C LYS A 313 -16.03 8.08 -29.04
N ILE A 314 -15.61 7.81 -27.81
CA ILE A 314 -14.44 8.42 -27.18
C ILE A 314 -13.18 7.95 -27.93
N SER A 315 -12.34 8.89 -28.32
CA SER A 315 -11.08 8.63 -29.01
C SER A 315 -9.90 9.09 -28.16
N GLU A 316 -8.96 8.18 -27.90
CA GLU A 316 -7.74 8.44 -27.11
C GLU A 316 -6.91 9.59 -27.68
N THR A 317 -6.88 9.77 -29.00
CA THR A 317 -6.11 10.85 -29.63
C THR A 317 -6.71 12.24 -29.38
N LEU A 318 -8.03 12.34 -29.25
CA LEU A 318 -8.69 13.62 -28.95
C LEU A 318 -8.55 13.97 -27.47
N LEU A 319 -8.61 12.96 -26.59
CA LEU A 319 -8.32 13.12 -25.16
C LEU A 319 -6.89 13.62 -24.95
N ASP A 320 -5.92 13.07 -25.68
CA ASP A 320 -4.51 13.50 -25.61
C ASP A 320 -4.33 14.96 -26.07
N GLU A 321 -5.04 15.40 -27.11
CA GLU A 321 -5.04 16.81 -27.54
C GLU A 321 -5.66 17.75 -26.50
N GLU A 322 -6.80 17.35 -25.91
CA GLU A 322 -7.42 18.09 -24.80
C GLU A 322 -6.48 18.19 -23.59
N ILE A 323 -5.81 17.09 -23.21
CA ILE A 323 -4.86 17.05 -22.10
C ILE A 323 -3.65 17.96 -22.35
N LYS A 324 -3.12 17.98 -23.57
CA LYS A 324 -2.01 18.89 -23.95
C LYS A 324 -2.41 20.36 -23.94
N SER A 325 -3.70 20.65 -24.07
CA SER A 325 -4.22 22.02 -24.04
C SER A 325 -4.49 22.53 -22.62
N LEU A 326 -4.33 21.68 -21.59
CA LEU A 326 -4.57 22.08 -20.20
C LEU A 326 -3.58 23.14 -19.72
N GLU A 327 -4.11 24.17 -19.07
CA GLU A 327 -3.30 25.21 -18.45
C GLU A 327 -2.50 24.64 -17.29
N SER A 328 -1.21 24.98 -17.19
CA SER A 328 -0.36 24.55 -16.08
C SER A 328 -0.89 25.08 -14.76
N ILE A 329 -1.12 24.18 -13.80
CA ILE A 329 -1.57 24.53 -12.45
C ILE A 329 -0.41 24.85 -11.50
N ASN A 330 -0.75 25.55 -10.42
CA ASN A 330 0.19 25.85 -9.32
C ASN A 330 0.44 24.63 -8.42
N ASP A 331 1.48 24.69 -7.58
CA ASP A 331 1.86 23.60 -6.66
C ASP A 331 0.78 23.23 -5.62
N ASN A 332 -0.13 24.16 -5.32
CA ASN A 332 -1.24 23.95 -4.39
C ASN A 332 -2.57 23.63 -5.11
N GLN A 333 -2.52 23.29 -6.40
CA GLN A 333 -3.69 22.95 -7.18
C GLN A 333 -3.66 21.48 -7.63
N ILE A 334 -4.83 20.96 -7.92
CA ILE A 334 -5.01 19.60 -8.45
C ILE A 334 -6.13 19.59 -9.49
N TYR A 335 -5.95 18.86 -10.60
CA TYR A 335 -7.01 18.71 -11.58
C TYR A 335 -8.08 17.74 -11.08
N ALA A 336 -9.35 18.14 -11.08
CA ALA A 336 -10.47 17.22 -10.94
C ALA A 336 -11.00 16.90 -12.35
N VAL A 337 -10.65 15.72 -12.85
CA VAL A 337 -10.86 15.30 -14.23
C VAL A 337 -12.13 14.46 -14.33
N TYR A 338 -13.12 14.99 -15.05
CA TYR A 338 -14.36 14.30 -15.36
C TYR A 338 -14.31 13.77 -16.79
N SER A 339 -14.49 12.47 -16.97
CA SER A 339 -14.55 11.87 -18.30
C SER A 339 -15.46 10.65 -18.35
N GLY A 340 -16.03 10.38 -19.53
CA GLY A 340 -16.79 9.16 -19.78
C GLY A 340 -15.92 7.94 -20.13
N ALA A 341 -14.59 8.10 -20.18
CA ALA A 341 -13.64 7.03 -20.51
C ALA A 341 -13.29 6.17 -19.28
N GLU A 342 -12.67 5.02 -19.51
CA GLU A 342 -12.14 4.19 -18.42
C GLU A 342 -11.01 4.92 -17.67
N HIS A 343 -11.06 4.94 -16.34
CA HIS A 343 -10.09 5.64 -15.48
C HIS A 343 -8.64 5.27 -15.81
N LYS A 344 -8.37 4.00 -16.16
CA LYS A 344 -7.03 3.54 -16.53
C LYS A 344 -6.49 4.22 -17.79
N VAL A 345 -7.34 4.43 -18.80
CA VAL A 345 -6.93 5.10 -20.04
C VAL A 345 -6.59 6.56 -19.77
N ILE A 346 -7.40 7.25 -18.95
CA ILE A 346 -7.13 8.63 -18.56
C ILE A 346 -5.86 8.73 -17.71
N TYR A 347 -5.66 7.81 -16.77
CA TYR A 347 -4.44 7.73 -15.98
C TYR A 347 -3.18 7.62 -16.86
N ASP A 348 -3.21 6.71 -17.84
CA ASP A 348 -2.07 6.49 -18.75
C ASP A 348 -1.79 7.75 -19.58
N LEU A 349 -2.83 8.38 -20.14
CA LEU A 349 -2.68 9.62 -20.94
C LEU A 349 -2.18 10.81 -20.11
N LEU A 350 -2.69 11.00 -18.88
CA LEU A 350 -2.22 12.06 -17.98
C LEU A 350 -0.76 11.84 -17.58
N SER A 351 -0.40 10.59 -17.26
CA SER A 351 0.96 10.21 -16.89
C SER A 351 1.94 10.39 -18.06
N GLU A 352 1.55 10.04 -19.27
CA GLU A 352 2.36 10.25 -20.49
C GLU A 352 2.62 11.74 -20.77
N ASN A 353 1.65 12.60 -20.46
CA ASN A 353 1.79 14.05 -20.59
C ASN A 353 2.47 14.71 -19.37
N GLY A 354 2.92 13.92 -18.38
CA GLY A 354 3.65 14.39 -17.20
C GLY A 354 2.78 15.10 -16.16
N ILE A 355 1.45 14.92 -16.22
CA ILE A 355 0.52 15.45 -15.24
C ILE A 355 0.40 14.42 -14.10
N ASN A 356 0.97 14.75 -12.95
CA ASN A 356 1.03 13.82 -11.80
C ASN A 356 0.06 14.16 -10.67
N ASN A 357 -0.64 15.31 -10.77
CA ASN A 357 -1.58 15.82 -9.76
C ASN A 357 -2.98 15.89 -10.34
N PHE A 358 -3.75 14.83 -10.16
CA PHE A 358 -5.11 14.74 -10.65
C PHE A 358 -5.99 13.82 -9.78
N ILE A 359 -7.29 14.06 -9.86
CA ILE A 359 -8.36 13.25 -9.31
C ILE A 359 -9.19 12.78 -10.48
N LEU A 360 -9.37 11.46 -10.59
CA LEU A 360 -10.31 10.87 -11.55
C LEU A 360 -11.69 10.81 -10.88
N GLU A 361 -12.68 11.47 -11.49
CA GLU A 361 -14.09 11.51 -11.04
C GLU A 361 -15.07 10.88 -12.01
#